data_AF-A0A558DIM6-F1
#
_entry.id   AF-A0A558DIM6-F1
#
_cell.length_a   1.000
_cell.length_b   1.000
_cell.length_c   1.000
_cell.angle_alpha   90.00
_cell.angle_beta   90.00
_cell.angle_gamma   90.00
#
_symmetry.space_group_name_H-M   'P 1'
#
loop_
_entity.id
_entity.type
_entity.pdbx_description
1 polymer ?
#
loop_
_entity_poly.entity_id
_entity_poly.type
_entity_poly.pdbx_seq_one_letter_code
_entity_poly.pdbx_strand_id
1 'polypeptide(L)'
;MSAPGPTSATAVSFPAGQAFDYQLGGAYEPPAQVRVVVRDSTAQASRGRYNICYVNGFQSQPGDRDLWLRERGDLVLRGPGGDPMVDPDWPDEFILDTSSEGKRQRLAEYAGQAIARCAASGFAAVEIDNLDSATRSGGRLTVDGNLALAAALARTAHAAGLAIGQKNAAELGDRGRREAGFDFAVSEECLVFDECGAYREAYGDRVVDIEYTDHLPGSADEVCARPDRPQATIIRDRKLVAIEEDGHYYRRC
;
A
#
# COMPACT_ATOMS: atom_id res chain seq x y z
N MET A 1 24.41 21.88 -33.27
CA MET A 1 24.47 21.25 -31.92
C MET A 1 23.11 20.63 -31.68
N SER A 2 23.00 19.31 -31.82
CA SER A 2 21.73 18.60 -31.62
C SER A 2 21.47 18.44 -30.13
N ALA A 3 20.25 18.75 -29.69
CA ALA A 3 19.82 18.54 -28.31
C ALA A 3 19.86 17.04 -27.95
N PRO A 4 20.21 16.67 -26.72
CA PRO A 4 20.13 15.29 -26.28
C PRO A 4 18.66 14.86 -26.27
N GLY A 5 18.37 13.69 -26.86
CA GLY A 5 17.03 13.10 -26.81
C GLY A 5 16.64 12.72 -25.37
N PRO A 6 15.34 12.57 -25.09
CA PRO A 6 14.87 12.19 -23.77
C PRO A 6 15.47 10.83 -23.40
N THR A 7 16.19 10.79 -22.27
CA THR A 7 16.64 9.55 -21.65
C THR A 7 15.39 8.71 -21.36
N SER A 8 15.25 7.55 -22.00
CA SER A 8 14.20 6.59 -21.64
C SER A 8 14.33 6.29 -20.15
N ALA A 9 13.34 6.72 -19.37
CA ALA A 9 13.22 6.31 -17.97
C ALA A 9 13.30 4.78 -17.95
N THR A 10 14.28 4.24 -17.23
CA THR A 10 14.37 2.79 -17.05
C THR A 10 13.09 2.36 -16.36
N ALA A 11 12.28 1.53 -17.03
CA ALA A 11 11.04 1.03 -16.45
C ALA A 11 11.34 0.38 -15.10
N VAL A 12 10.64 0.79 -14.04
CA VAL A 12 10.87 0.21 -12.71
C VAL A 12 10.41 -1.25 -12.74
N SER A 13 11.28 -2.17 -12.32
CA SER A 13 11.00 -3.61 -12.39
C SER A 13 10.33 -4.10 -11.12
N PHE A 14 9.26 -4.90 -11.24
CA PHE A 14 8.64 -5.62 -10.14
C PHE A 14 8.83 -7.14 -10.29
N PRO A 15 9.28 -7.88 -9.25
CA PRO A 15 9.50 -9.33 -9.30
C PRO A 15 8.17 -10.10 -9.20
N ALA A 16 7.41 -10.12 -10.30
CA ALA A 16 6.10 -10.75 -10.39
C ALA A 16 6.08 -12.23 -9.95
N GLY A 17 5.02 -12.62 -9.24
CA GLY A 17 4.77 -14.00 -8.79
C GLY A 17 5.81 -14.61 -7.84
N GLN A 18 6.75 -13.81 -7.31
CA GLN A 18 7.77 -14.32 -6.39
C GLN A 18 7.22 -14.51 -4.97
N ALA A 19 7.82 -15.45 -4.24
CA ALA A 19 7.52 -15.64 -2.82
C ALA A 19 7.81 -14.36 -2.03
N PHE A 20 6.85 -13.98 -1.18
CA PHE A 20 6.93 -12.76 -0.40
C PHE A 20 6.61 -12.97 1.08
N ASP A 21 6.89 -11.95 1.88
CA ASP A 21 6.51 -11.85 3.28
C ASP A 21 6.06 -10.43 3.63
N TYR A 22 5.05 -10.30 4.48
CA TYR A 22 4.38 -9.06 4.84
C TYR A 22 4.57 -8.81 6.35
N GLN A 23 5.52 -7.92 6.66
CA GLN A 23 6.14 -7.74 7.98
C GLN A 23 5.89 -6.31 8.51
N LEU A 24 4.63 -5.96 8.77
CA LEU A 24 4.27 -4.65 9.32
C LEU A 24 4.27 -4.61 10.85
N GLY A 25 3.90 -5.71 11.51
CA GLY A 25 3.90 -5.80 12.98
C GLY A 25 5.27 -6.00 13.60
N GLY A 26 6.30 -6.28 12.79
CA GLY A 26 7.68 -6.40 13.23
C GLY A 26 8.58 -7.01 12.17
N ALA A 27 9.78 -6.44 12.00
CA ALA A 27 10.76 -6.94 11.04
C ALA A 27 11.52 -8.17 11.60
N TYR A 28 11.66 -9.21 10.79
CA TYR A 28 12.48 -10.40 11.10
C TYR A 28 13.16 -10.94 9.84
N GLU A 29 14.22 -11.75 9.99
CA GLU A 29 14.90 -12.33 8.82
C GLU A 29 13.92 -13.21 8.03
N PRO A 30 13.58 -12.85 6.77
CA PRO A 30 12.62 -13.60 6.00
C PRO A 30 13.15 -15.00 5.65
N PRO A 31 12.26 -16.02 5.51
CA PRO A 31 12.66 -17.34 5.03
C PRO A 31 13.48 -17.28 3.73
N ALA A 32 14.43 -18.20 3.54
CA ALA A 32 15.42 -18.13 2.46
C ALA A 32 14.82 -18.08 1.04
N GLN A 33 13.62 -18.64 0.85
CA GLN A 33 12.87 -18.64 -0.40
C GLN A 33 12.20 -17.29 -0.71
N VAL A 34 11.99 -16.44 0.30
CA VAL A 34 11.37 -15.13 0.12
C VAL A 34 12.28 -14.24 -0.73
N ARG A 35 11.67 -13.54 -1.68
CA ARG A 35 12.35 -12.59 -2.59
C ARG A 35 11.83 -11.18 -2.44
N VAL A 36 10.55 -11.04 -2.09
CA VAL A 36 9.90 -9.75 -1.84
C VAL A 36 9.57 -9.64 -0.35
N VAL A 37 9.84 -8.49 0.25
CA VAL A 37 9.51 -8.25 1.66
C VAL A 37 8.81 -6.90 1.74
N VAL A 38 7.66 -6.86 2.41
CA VAL A 38 6.98 -5.60 2.71
C VAL A 38 7.19 -5.27 4.17
N ARG A 39 7.58 -4.02 4.45
CA ARG A 39 7.88 -3.52 5.80
C ARG A 39 7.42 -2.08 5.95
N ASP A 40 7.09 -1.71 7.18
CA ASP A 40 6.82 -0.32 7.54
C ASP A 40 7.97 0.62 7.18
N SER A 41 7.65 1.86 6.81
CA SER A 41 8.62 2.89 6.44
C SER A 41 9.65 3.26 7.51
N THR A 42 9.39 2.90 8.77
CA THR A 42 10.33 3.08 9.89
C THR A 42 11.24 1.88 10.11
N ALA A 43 10.95 0.74 9.48
CA ALA A 43 11.74 -0.48 9.60
C ALA A 43 12.91 -0.51 8.60
N GLN A 44 13.95 -1.28 8.94
CA GLN A 44 15.09 -1.48 8.05
C GLN A 44 14.72 -2.42 6.90
N ALA A 45 15.16 -2.13 5.68
CA ALA A 45 15.05 -3.04 4.53
C ALA A 45 15.85 -4.35 4.76
N SER A 46 15.32 -5.49 4.30
CA SER A 46 16.01 -6.77 4.31
C SER A 46 17.05 -6.84 3.19
N ARG A 47 18.30 -7.20 3.52
CA ARG A 47 19.40 -7.23 2.56
C ARG A 47 19.21 -8.31 1.49
N GLY A 48 19.51 -7.98 0.23
CA GLY A 48 19.44 -8.95 -0.87
C GLY A 48 18.02 -9.39 -1.22
N ARG A 49 17.01 -8.60 -0.85
CA ARG A 49 15.60 -8.79 -1.19
C ARG A 49 15.07 -7.56 -1.94
N TYR A 50 13.97 -7.74 -2.66
CA TYR A 50 13.18 -6.64 -3.19
C TYR A 50 12.27 -6.13 -2.07
N ASN A 51 12.54 -4.93 -1.54
CA ASN A 51 11.80 -4.42 -0.40
C ASN A 51 10.73 -3.42 -0.85
N ILE A 52 9.50 -3.61 -0.40
CA ILE A 52 8.38 -2.69 -0.55
C ILE A 52 8.21 -1.96 0.79
N CYS A 53 8.17 -0.64 0.73
CA CYS A 53 8.04 0.24 1.87
C CYS A 53 6.56 0.62 2.06
N TYR A 54 5.95 0.19 3.16
CA TYR A 54 4.61 0.60 3.54
C TYR A 54 4.61 2.07 3.98
N VAL A 55 3.73 2.87 3.37
CA VAL A 55 3.50 4.26 3.74
C VAL A 55 2.00 4.49 3.81
N ASN A 56 1.49 4.92 4.96
CA ASN A 56 0.13 5.42 5.06
C ASN A 56 0.04 6.79 4.37
N GLY A 57 -0.68 6.89 3.26
CA GLY A 57 -0.72 8.09 2.41
C GLY A 57 -2.07 8.81 2.40
N PHE A 58 -3.11 8.16 2.89
CA PHE A 58 -4.49 8.66 2.90
C PHE A 58 -5.08 8.75 4.31
N GLN A 59 -4.35 8.26 5.31
CA GLN A 59 -4.63 8.47 6.73
C GLN A 59 -3.38 8.97 7.46
N SER A 60 -3.57 9.56 8.64
CA SER A 60 -2.44 9.84 9.54
C SER A 60 -1.89 8.54 10.10
N GLN A 61 -0.58 8.47 10.36
CA GLN A 61 0.00 7.30 11.03
C GLN A 61 -0.45 7.19 12.49
N PRO A 62 -0.47 5.95 13.06
CA PRO A 62 -0.65 5.72 14.48
C PRO A 62 0.27 6.60 15.33
N GLY A 63 -0.28 7.25 16.34
CA GLY A 63 0.47 8.12 17.25
C GLY A 63 0.74 9.55 16.77
N ASP A 64 0.47 9.89 15.51
CA ASP A 64 0.67 11.26 15.00
C ASP A 64 -0.49 12.22 15.32
N ARG A 65 -1.55 11.75 15.99
CA ARG A 65 -2.81 12.48 16.25
C ARG A 65 -2.59 13.93 16.65
N ASP A 66 -1.79 14.12 17.68
CA ASP A 66 -1.49 15.42 18.29
C ASP A 66 -0.73 16.36 17.35
N LEU A 67 0.19 15.81 16.57
CA LEU A 67 0.96 16.54 15.56
C LEU A 67 0.03 17.01 14.44
N TRP A 68 -0.82 16.11 13.92
CA TRP A 68 -1.78 16.44 12.86
C TRP A 68 -2.74 17.53 13.30
N LEU A 69 -3.33 17.43 14.50
CA LEU A 69 -4.29 18.44 14.96
C LEU A 69 -3.65 19.82 15.13
N ARG A 70 -2.40 19.90 15.58
CA ARG A 70 -1.70 21.18 15.79
C ARG A 70 -1.16 21.79 14.50
N GLU A 71 -0.58 20.98 13.63
CA GLU A 71 0.21 21.49 12.50
C GLU A 71 -0.45 21.30 11.14
N ARG A 72 -1.44 20.41 11.03
CA ARG A 72 -2.04 19.96 9.76
C ARG A 72 -3.54 19.74 9.88
N GLY A 73 -4.20 20.38 10.85
CA GLY A 73 -5.60 20.14 11.14
C GLY A 73 -6.53 20.49 9.97
N ASP A 74 -6.06 21.31 9.03
CA ASP A 74 -6.77 21.68 7.80
C ASP A 74 -6.66 20.63 6.67
N LEU A 75 -5.71 19.71 6.78
CA LEU A 75 -5.55 18.53 5.92
C LEU A 75 -6.26 17.29 6.48
N VAL A 76 -6.84 17.37 7.67
CA VAL A 76 -7.67 16.31 8.25
C VAL A 76 -9.12 16.51 7.82
N LEU A 77 -9.73 15.46 7.29
CA LEU A 77 -11.13 15.47 6.86
C LEU A 77 -12.02 15.76 8.07
N ARG A 78 -13.06 16.57 7.87
CA ARG A 78 -14.02 16.93 8.93
C ARG A 78 -15.35 16.20 8.75
N GLY A 79 -15.85 15.63 9.83
CA GLY A 79 -17.18 15.04 9.90
C GLY A 79 -18.31 16.08 9.84
N PRO A 80 -19.58 15.64 9.86
CA PRO A 80 -20.73 16.55 9.84
C PRO A 80 -20.73 17.59 10.98
N GLY A 81 -20.21 17.24 12.16
CA GLY A 81 -20.10 18.13 13.31
C GLY A 81 -18.88 19.07 13.31
N GLY A 82 -18.01 18.99 12.29
CA GLY A 82 -16.74 19.73 12.24
C GLY A 82 -15.58 19.04 12.97
N ASP A 83 -15.83 17.93 13.65
CA ASP A 83 -14.81 17.13 14.31
C ASP A 83 -13.88 16.44 13.29
N PRO A 84 -12.59 16.23 13.64
CA PRO A 84 -11.69 15.39 12.86
C PRO A 84 -12.31 14.02 12.61
N MET A 85 -12.33 13.59 11.34
CA MET A 85 -12.84 12.27 10.97
C MET A 85 -11.79 11.22 11.28
N VAL A 86 -12.13 10.34 12.23
CA VAL A 86 -11.35 9.17 12.62
C VAL A 86 -11.87 7.96 11.87
N ASP A 87 -11.00 7.03 11.51
CA ASP A 87 -11.42 5.75 10.95
C ASP A 87 -12.01 4.86 12.06
N PRO A 88 -13.23 4.31 11.92
CA PRO A 88 -13.78 3.40 12.92
C PRO A 88 -12.95 2.12 13.10
N ASP A 89 -12.26 1.65 12.04
CA ASP A 89 -11.44 0.45 12.08
C ASP A 89 -10.04 0.75 12.65
N TRP A 90 -9.59 2.00 12.54
CA TRP A 90 -8.31 2.52 13.04
C TRP A 90 -8.50 3.79 13.89
N PRO A 91 -8.93 3.66 15.16
CA PRO A 91 -9.42 4.78 15.97
C PRO A 91 -8.36 5.82 16.37
N ASP A 92 -7.09 5.52 16.15
CA ASP A 92 -5.95 6.41 16.34
C ASP A 92 -5.54 7.16 15.06
N GLU A 93 -6.16 6.86 13.92
CA GLU A 93 -5.87 7.46 12.62
C GLU A 93 -6.99 8.41 12.14
N PHE A 94 -6.58 9.50 11.50
CA PHE A 94 -7.47 10.43 10.82
C PHE A 94 -7.53 10.17 9.32
N ILE A 95 -8.72 10.26 8.74
CA ILE A 95 -8.89 10.34 7.28
C ILE A 95 -8.36 11.69 6.79
N LEU A 96 -7.48 11.66 5.77
CA LEU A 96 -6.91 12.87 5.19
C LEU A 96 -7.79 13.46 4.09
N ASP A 97 -7.83 14.78 4.00
CA ASP A 97 -8.75 15.51 3.15
C ASP A 97 -8.20 15.69 1.73
N THR A 98 -8.63 14.82 0.82
CA THR A 98 -8.25 14.86 -0.61
C THR A 98 -9.18 15.73 -1.47
N SER A 99 -10.12 16.47 -0.86
CA SER A 99 -11.22 17.14 -1.58
C SER A 99 -10.79 18.28 -2.52
N SER A 100 -9.64 18.91 -2.27
CA SER A 100 -9.14 20.01 -3.10
C SER A 100 -7.72 19.76 -3.60
N GLU A 101 -7.40 20.32 -4.76
CA GLU A 101 -6.06 20.19 -5.35
C GLU A 101 -4.96 20.69 -4.42
N GLY A 102 -5.15 21.85 -3.79
CA GLY A 102 -4.16 22.41 -2.87
C GLY A 102 -3.93 21.52 -1.63
N LYS A 103 -4.96 20.83 -1.14
CA LYS A 103 -4.80 19.84 -0.07
C LYS A 103 -4.04 18.62 -0.57
N ARG A 104 -4.39 18.08 -1.73
CA ARG A 104 -3.67 16.94 -2.34
C ARG A 104 -2.20 17.24 -2.61
N GLN A 105 -1.85 18.44 -3.05
CA GLN A 105 -0.46 18.84 -3.24
C GLN A 105 0.33 18.79 -1.93
N ARG A 106 -0.22 19.37 -0.85
CA ARG A 106 0.42 19.34 0.49
C ARG A 106 0.48 17.95 1.10
N LEU A 107 -0.53 17.11 0.88
CA LEU A 107 -0.51 15.70 1.26
C LEU A 107 0.57 14.94 0.48
N ALA A 108 0.71 15.20 -0.82
CA ALA A 108 1.75 14.60 -1.65
C ALA A 108 3.15 15.02 -1.21
N GLU A 109 3.35 16.28 -0.81
CA GLU A 109 4.61 16.75 -0.23
C GLU A 109 4.94 16.04 1.09
N TYR A 110 3.94 15.84 1.95
CA TYR A 110 4.13 15.13 3.22
C TYR A 110 4.51 13.67 3.02
N ALA A 111 3.69 12.90 2.30
CA ALA A 111 3.95 11.50 2.02
C ALA A 111 5.20 11.32 1.13
N GLY A 112 5.51 12.29 0.26
CA GLY A 112 6.72 12.32 -0.55
C GLY A 112 8.01 12.31 0.29
N GLN A 113 8.00 12.88 1.50
CA GLN A 113 9.13 12.78 2.43
C GLN A 113 9.34 11.34 2.92
N ALA A 114 8.26 10.60 3.16
CA ALA A 114 8.36 9.17 3.51
C ALA A 114 8.89 8.35 2.34
N ILE A 115 8.38 8.58 1.12
CA ILE A 115 8.87 7.94 -0.11
C ILE A 115 10.38 8.20 -0.31
N ALA A 116 10.83 9.44 -0.11
CA ALA A 116 12.26 9.78 -0.21
C ALA A 116 13.11 9.04 0.85
N ARG A 117 12.60 8.90 2.09
CA ARG A 117 13.26 8.10 3.13
C ARG A 117 13.31 6.62 2.76
N CYS A 118 12.24 6.05 2.21
CA CYS A 118 12.23 4.67 1.71
C CYS A 118 13.32 4.45 0.66
N ALA A 119 13.44 5.35 -0.33
CA ALA A 119 14.50 5.26 -1.34
C ALA A 119 15.89 5.33 -0.71
N ALA A 120 16.13 6.27 0.20
CA ALA A 120 17.41 6.41 0.90
C ALA A 120 17.74 5.20 1.78
N SER A 121 16.73 4.52 2.32
CA SER A 121 16.85 3.30 3.13
C SER A 121 17.01 2.02 2.31
N GLY A 122 17.07 2.12 0.97
CA GLY A 122 17.34 0.98 0.08
C GLY A 122 16.11 0.13 -0.26
N PHE A 123 14.90 0.67 -0.06
CA PHE A 123 13.69 0.06 -0.61
C PHE A 123 13.68 0.19 -2.13
N ALA A 124 13.01 -0.74 -2.81
CA ALA A 124 12.87 -0.76 -4.27
C ALA A 124 11.47 -0.31 -4.73
N ALA A 125 10.51 -0.30 -3.81
CA ALA A 125 9.15 0.12 -4.07
C ALA A 125 8.49 0.70 -2.82
N VAL A 126 7.35 1.35 -3.00
CA VAL A 126 6.42 1.77 -1.95
C VAL A 126 5.04 1.19 -2.22
N GLU A 127 4.31 0.84 -1.16
CA GLU A 127 2.86 0.70 -1.20
C GLU A 127 2.25 1.86 -0.43
N ILE A 128 1.18 2.45 -0.96
CA ILE A 128 0.52 3.60 -0.33
C ILE A 128 -0.83 3.15 0.21
N ASP A 129 -0.94 3.03 1.52
CA ASP A 129 -2.12 2.48 2.19
C ASP A 129 -3.28 3.47 2.29
N ASN A 130 -4.48 2.92 2.50
CA ASN A 130 -5.75 3.63 2.66
C ASN A 130 -6.25 4.41 1.43
N LEU A 131 -5.83 3.98 0.24
CA LEU A 131 -6.28 4.52 -1.05
C LEU A 131 -7.82 4.55 -1.18
N ASP A 132 -8.49 3.60 -0.54
CA ASP A 132 -9.94 3.42 -0.51
C ASP A 132 -10.67 4.30 0.53
N SER A 133 -9.97 5.24 1.20
CA SER A 133 -10.54 6.11 2.25
C SER A 133 -11.79 6.89 1.84
N ALA A 134 -12.03 7.07 0.53
CA ALA A 134 -13.26 7.65 0.01
C ALA A 134 -14.52 6.85 0.42
N THR A 135 -14.43 5.52 0.51
CA THR A 135 -15.52 4.63 0.93
C THR A 135 -15.93 4.86 2.38
N ARG A 136 -14.98 5.25 3.25
CA ARG A 136 -15.17 5.54 4.67
C ARG A 136 -15.39 7.02 4.99
N SER A 137 -15.41 7.89 3.98
CA SER A 137 -15.51 9.35 4.15
C SER A 137 -16.94 9.90 4.39
N GLY A 138 -17.96 9.03 4.33
CA GLY A 138 -19.37 9.43 4.35
C GLY A 138 -19.73 10.36 3.18
N GLY A 139 -19.14 10.12 2.00
CA GLY A 139 -19.39 10.87 0.75
C GLY A 139 -18.68 12.22 0.63
N ARG A 140 -17.69 12.51 1.50
CA ARG A 140 -16.95 13.78 1.50
C ARG A 140 -15.72 13.77 0.61
N LEU A 141 -15.17 12.59 0.37
CA LEU A 141 -14.08 12.36 -0.57
C LEU A 141 -14.61 11.61 -1.78
N THR A 142 -13.87 11.70 -2.88
CA THR A 142 -14.17 10.99 -4.11
C THR A 142 -13.00 10.09 -4.49
N VAL A 143 -13.32 8.99 -5.18
CA VAL A 143 -12.30 8.09 -5.76
C VAL A 143 -11.35 8.87 -6.68
N ASP A 144 -11.88 9.79 -7.49
CA ASP A 144 -11.07 10.62 -8.39
C ASP A 144 -10.11 11.57 -7.64
N GLY A 145 -10.54 12.08 -6.48
CA GLY A 145 -9.68 12.86 -5.59
C GLY A 145 -8.53 12.01 -5.06
N ASN A 146 -8.82 10.78 -4.63
CA ASN A 146 -7.79 9.87 -4.15
C ASN A 146 -6.83 9.44 -5.28
N LEU A 147 -7.34 9.14 -6.48
CA LEU A 147 -6.51 8.86 -7.66
C LEU A 147 -5.62 10.03 -8.04
N ALA A 148 -6.09 11.28 -7.94
CA ALA A 148 -5.28 12.46 -8.23
C ALA A 148 -4.11 12.62 -7.23
N LEU A 149 -4.33 12.30 -5.95
CA LEU A 149 -3.25 12.24 -4.95
C LEU A 149 -2.29 11.08 -5.26
N ALA A 150 -2.81 9.88 -5.51
CA ALA A 150 -2.03 8.71 -5.89
C ALA A 150 -1.13 8.99 -7.11
N ALA A 151 -1.65 9.68 -8.14
CA ALA A 151 -0.89 10.08 -9.32
C ALA A 151 0.28 11.00 -8.98
N ALA A 152 0.12 11.91 -8.01
CA ALA A 152 1.20 12.75 -7.53
C ALA A 152 2.26 11.95 -6.78
N LEU A 153 1.84 10.98 -5.96
CA LEU A 153 2.75 10.09 -5.23
C LEU A 153 3.51 9.16 -6.16
N ALA A 154 2.87 8.63 -7.20
CA ALA A 154 3.51 7.78 -8.21
C ALA A 154 4.62 8.53 -8.94
N ARG A 155 4.38 9.78 -9.37
CA ARG A 155 5.43 10.63 -9.96
C ARG A 155 6.62 10.82 -9.01
N THR A 156 6.35 11.04 -7.72
CA THR A 156 7.40 11.16 -6.69
C THR A 156 8.18 9.86 -6.52
N ALA A 157 7.49 8.72 -6.44
CA ALA A 157 8.11 7.39 -6.32
C ALA A 157 9.00 7.08 -7.54
N HIS A 158 8.47 7.25 -8.75
CA HIS A 158 9.21 7.01 -9.99
C HIS A 158 10.42 7.95 -10.13
N ALA A 159 10.30 9.21 -9.73
CA ALA A 159 11.43 10.15 -9.72
C ALA A 159 12.52 9.74 -8.72
N ALA A 160 12.16 9.04 -7.64
CA ALA A 160 13.08 8.44 -6.68
C ALA A 160 13.59 7.05 -7.10
N GLY A 161 13.19 6.54 -8.27
CA GLY A 161 13.57 5.21 -8.77
C GLY A 161 12.82 4.05 -8.10
N LEU A 162 11.70 4.32 -7.43
CA LEU A 162 10.87 3.35 -6.73
C LEU A 162 9.65 2.96 -7.57
N ALA A 163 9.24 1.69 -7.49
CA ALA A 163 7.93 1.27 -8.00
C ALA A 163 6.86 1.69 -7.00
N ILE A 164 5.61 1.84 -7.44
CA ILE A 164 4.50 2.18 -6.56
C ILE A 164 3.33 1.20 -6.70
N GLY A 165 2.85 0.69 -5.57
CA GLY A 165 1.78 -0.29 -5.49
C GLY A 165 0.42 0.35 -5.18
N GLN A 166 -0.62 -0.12 -5.88
CA GLN A 166 -2.01 0.08 -5.46
C GLN A 166 -2.28 -0.79 -4.23
N LYS A 167 -2.72 -0.19 -3.13
CA LYS A 167 -3.17 -0.94 -1.96
C LYS A 167 -4.70 -1.04 -1.95
N ASN A 168 -5.22 -2.27 -1.96
CA ASN A 168 -6.65 -2.58 -2.04
C ASN A 168 -7.35 -1.83 -3.20
N ALA A 169 -8.61 -1.43 -3.02
CA ALA A 169 -9.41 -0.67 -4.01
C ALA A 169 -9.58 -1.40 -5.37
N ALA A 170 -10.02 -2.65 -5.34
CA ALA A 170 -10.20 -3.50 -6.54
C ALA A 170 -11.10 -2.85 -7.60
N GLU A 171 -12.07 -2.04 -7.18
CA GLU A 171 -13.01 -1.33 -8.04
C GLU A 171 -12.35 -0.32 -8.99
N LEU A 172 -11.11 0.07 -8.72
CA LEU A 172 -10.33 0.89 -9.64
C LEU A 172 -10.04 0.17 -10.96
N GLY A 173 -9.87 -1.16 -10.93
CA GLY A 173 -9.40 -1.94 -12.05
C GLY A 173 -8.20 -1.28 -12.75
N ASP A 174 -8.27 -1.13 -14.06
CA ASP A 174 -7.20 -0.49 -14.84
C ASP A 174 -6.98 1.01 -14.56
N ARG A 175 -7.93 1.70 -13.91
CA ARG A 175 -7.78 3.13 -13.60
C ARG A 175 -6.57 3.37 -12.71
N GLY A 176 -6.26 2.45 -11.79
CA GLY A 176 -5.07 2.54 -10.95
C GLY A 176 -3.78 2.68 -11.77
N ARG A 177 -3.63 1.88 -12.83
CA ARG A 177 -2.48 1.99 -13.75
C ARG A 177 -2.55 3.21 -14.64
N ARG A 178 -3.72 3.48 -15.25
CA ARG A 178 -3.86 4.52 -16.28
C ARG A 178 -3.85 5.93 -15.72
N GLU A 179 -4.47 6.15 -14.57
CA GLU A 179 -4.69 7.47 -13.99
C GLU A 179 -3.70 7.76 -12.86
N ALA A 180 -3.41 6.79 -11.99
CA ALA A 180 -2.44 6.96 -10.91
C ALA A 180 -1.01 6.54 -11.29
N GLY A 181 -0.84 5.57 -12.21
CA GLY A 181 0.49 5.10 -12.61
C GLY A 181 1.07 4.03 -11.70
N PHE A 182 0.22 3.24 -11.02
CA PHE A 182 0.68 2.09 -10.23
C PHE A 182 1.32 1.00 -11.08
N ASP A 183 2.35 0.35 -10.53
CA ASP A 183 3.16 -0.68 -11.20
C ASP A 183 2.74 -2.11 -10.83
N PHE A 184 2.18 -2.28 -9.64
CA PHE A 184 1.72 -3.54 -9.03
C PHE A 184 0.56 -3.28 -8.07
N ALA A 185 -0.05 -4.34 -7.55
CA ALA A 185 -1.07 -4.27 -6.49
C ALA A 185 -0.66 -5.07 -5.25
N VAL A 186 -1.05 -4.57 -4.09
CA VAL A 186 -1.07 -5.27 -2.82
C VAL A 186 -2.52 -5.38 -2.37
N SER A 187 -3.02 -6.59 -2.24
CA SER A 187 -4.38 -6.86 -1.78
C SER A 187 -4.37 -7.53 -0.41
N GLU A 188 -5.38 -7.20 0.38
CA GLU A 188 -5.75 -7.94 1.57
C GLU A 188 -7.09 -8.63 1.29
N GLU A 189 -7.11 -9.95 1.44
CA GLU A 189 -8.30 -10.79 1.42
C GLU A 189 -9.04 -10.82 0.08
N CYS A 190 -8.32 -10.79 -1.06
CA CYS A 190 -8.99 -10.77 -2.36
C CYS A 190 -9.84 -12.02 -2.61
N LEU A 191 -9.54 -13.16 -1.99
CA LEU A 191 -10.32 -14.40 -2.14
C LEU A 191 -11.62 -14.36 -1.32
N VAL A 192 -11.61 -13.65 -0.20
CA VAL A 192 -12.78 -13.44 0.66
C VAL A 192 -13.78 -12.54 -0.03
N PHE A 193 -13.29 -11.47 -0.64
CA PHE A 193 -14.12 -10.45 -1.29
C PHE A 193 -14.41 -10.72 -2.78
N ASP A 194 -13.91 -11.82 -3.34
CA ASP A 194 -14.04 -12.18 -4.77
C ASP A 194 -13.44 -11.11 -5.71
N GLU A 195 -12.31 -10.53 -5.30
CA GLU A 195 -11.65 -9.41 -5.97
C GLU A 195 -10.38 -9.80 -6.74
N CYS A 196 -9.85 -11.01 -6.52
CA CYS A 196 -8.58 -11.43 -7.13
C CYS A 196 -8.57 -11.32 -8.66
N GLY A 197 -9.72 -11.58 -9.31
CA GLY A 197 -9.87 -11.44 -10.75
C GLY A 197 -9.63 -10.01 -11.23
N ALA A 198 -10.15 -9.01 -10.51
CA ALA A 198 -10.01 -7.59 -10.87
C ALA A 198 -8.55 -7.13 -10.79
N TYR A 199 -7.82 -7.51 -9.73
CA TYR A 199 -6.40 -7.20 -9.61
C TYR A 199 -5.58 -7.90 -10.71
N ARG A 200 -5.86 -9.18 -10.99
CA ARG A 200 -5.13 -9.94 -12.02
C ARG A 200 -5.40 -9.45 -13.43
N GLU A 201 -6.62 -9.00 -13.73
CA GLU A 201 -6.94 -8.38 -15.02
C GLU A 201 -6.13 -7.09 -15.22
N ALA A 202 -6.01 -6.27 -14.18
CA ALA A 202 -5.25 -5.02 -14.24
C ALA A 202 -3.73 -5.25 -14.22
N TYR A 203 -3.20 -6.10 -13.33
CA TYR A 203 -1.77 -6.17 -13.03
C TYR A 203 -1.08 -7.48 -13.44
N GLY A 204 -1.82 -8.49 -13.91
CA GLY A 204 -1.28 -9.82 -14.21
C GLY A 204 -0.70 -10.47 -12.96
N ASP A 205 0.54 -10.96 -13.05
CA ASP A 205 1.25 -11.60 -11.93
C ASP A 205 1.91 -10.58 -10.96
N ARG A 206 1.70 -9.27 -11.18
CA ARG A 206 2.19 -8.19 -10.30
C ARG A 206 1.18 -7.88 -9.19
N VAL A 207 0.64 -8.91 -8.57
CA VAL A 207 -0.27 -8.83 -7.43
C VAL A 207 0.33 -9.64 -6.31
N VAL A 208 0.49 -9.03 -5.14
CA VAL A 208 0.80 -9.72 -3.90
C VAL A 208 -0.43 -9.67 -3.00
N ASP A 209 -0.82 -10.82 -2.47
CA ASP A 209 -2.11 -10.98 -1.80
C ASP A 209 -1.94 -11.60 -0.41
N ILE A 210 -2.54 -10.96 0.58
CA ILE A 210 -2.47 -11.34 1.99
C ILE A 210 -3.85 -11.77 2.44
N GLU A 211 -3.99 -13.06 2.73
CA GLU A 211 -5.17 -13.64 3.37
C GLU A 211 -4.95 -13.74 4.88
N TYR A 212 -5.99 -13.59 5.68
CA TYR A 212 -5.84 -13.57 7.15
C TYR A 212 -6.47 -14.80 7.82
N THR A 213 -5.76 -15.39 8.78
CA THR A 213 -6.17 -16.62 9.47
C THR A 213 -7.54 -16.55 10.14
N ASP A 214 -7.97 -15.34 10.54
CA ASP A 214 -9.23 -15.11 11.23
C ASP A 214 -10.43 -14.92 10.28
N HIS A 215 -10.20 -14.91 8.96
CA HIS A 215 -11.24 -14.62 7.98
C HIS A 215 -11.04 -15.38 6.65
N LEU A 216 -10.43 -16.56 6.69
CA LEU A 216 -10.24 -17.37 5.49
C LEU A 216 -11.57 -17.92 4.92
N PRO A 217 -11.73 -17.97 3.58
CA PRO A 217 -12.88 -18.60 2.93
C PRO A 217 -12.69 -20.12 2.81
N GLY A 218 -12.36 -20.78 3.92
CA GLY A 218 -12.04 -22.22 4.00
C GLY A 218 -10.80 -22.50 4.84
N SER A 219 -10.33 -23.75 4.80
CA SER A 219 -9.04 -24.11 5.40
C SER A 219 -7.87 -23.50 4.64
N ALA A 220 -6.73 -23.35 5.32
CA ALA A 220 -5.50 -22.85 4.69
C ALA A 220 -5.03 -23.72 3.50
N ASP A 221 -5.30 -25.03 3.52
CA ASP A 221 -5.01 -25.92 2.38
C ASP A 221 -5.91 -25.62 1.18
N GLU A 222 -7.21 -25.43 1.42
CA GLU A 222 -8.18 -25.10 0.36
C GLU A 222 -7.88 -23.73 -0.26
N VAL A 223 -7.60 -22.72 0.58
CA VAL A 223 -7.19 -21.39 0.12
C VAL A 223 -5.93 -21.47 -0.74
N CYS A 224 -4.89 -22.19 -0.31
CA CYS A 224 -3.69 -22.33 -1.13
C CYS A 224 -3.88 -23.17 -2.41
N ALA A 225 -4.91 -24.02 -2.46
CA ALA A 225 -5.25 -24.81 -3.63
C ALA A 225 -6.16 -24.06 -4.63
N ARG A 226 -6.74 -22.91 -4.25
CA ARG A 226 -7.59 -22.12 -5.14
C ARG A 226 -6.85 -21.70 -6.42
N PRO A 227 -7.44 -21.89 -7.62
CA PRO A 227 -6.79 -21.56 -8.89
C PRO A 227 -6.94 -20.09 -9.29
N ASP A 228 -7.84 -19.36 -8.63
CA ASP A 228 -8.18 -17.97 -8.93
C ASP A 228 -7.39 -16.95 -8.10
N ARG A 229 -6.63 -17.42 -7.10
CA ARG A 229 -5.69 -16.61 -6.31
C ARG A 229 -4.52 -16.07 -7.16
N PRO A 230 -3.94 -14.93 -6.78
CA PRO A 230 -2.63 -14.51 -7.27
C PRO A 230 -1.53 -15.57 -7.02
N GLN A 231 -0.53 -15.60 -7.88
CA GLN A 231 0.61 -16.53 -7.69
C GLN A 231 1.34 -16.22 -6.38
N ALA A 232 1.50 -14.93 -6.06
CA ALA A 232 2.07 -14.48 -4.79
C ALA A 232 0.94 -14.26 -3.78
N THR A 233 0.46 -15.34 -3.16
CA THR A 233 -0.49 -15.29 -2.03
C THR A 233 0.16 -15.86 -0.77
N ILE A 234 -0.03 -15.19 0.35
CA ILE A 234 0.29 -15.72 1.68
C ILE A 234 -0.94 -15.70 2.58
N ILE A 235 -0.89 -16.50 3.64
CA ILE A 235 -1.80 -16.41 4.77
C ILE A 235 -1.00 -15.90 5.96
N ARG A 236 -1.48 -14.84 6.62
CA ARG A 236 -0.86 -14.22 7.80
C ARG A 236 -1.83 -14.15 8.98
N ASP A 237 -1.27 -14.00 10.18
CA ASP A 237 -2.03 -13.49 11.32
C ASP A 237 -2.40 -12.02 11.12
N ARG A 238 -3.57 -11.60 11.62
CA ARG A 238 -4.11 -10.24 11.41
C ARG A 238 -3.19 -9.13 11.92
N LYS A 239 -2.44 -9.39 12.99
CA LYS A 239 -1.55 -8.41 13.62
C LYS A 239 -0.17 -8.32 12.95
N LEU A 240 0.11 -9.23 12.02
CA LEU A 240 1.36 -9.28 11.27
C LEU A 240 2.60 -9.36 12.17
N VAL A 241 2.49 -10.04 13.32
CA VAL A 241 3.54 -10.05 14.35
C VAL A 241 4.80 -10.76 13.86
N ALA A 242 5.94 -10.45 14.49
CA ALA A 242 7.22 -11.07 14.15
C ALA A 242 7.26 -12.57 14.51
N ILE A 243 8.18 -13.31 13.89
CA ILE A 243 8.25 -14.78 13.98
C ILE A 243 8.36 -15.35 15.41
N GLU A 244 8.90 -14.58 16.36
CA GLU A 244 9.09 -14.98 17.75
C GLU A 244 7.95 -14.53 18.68
N GLU A 245 6.93 -13.85 18.15
CA GLU A 245 5.80 -13.36 18.93
C GLU A 245 4.65 -14.36 18.95
N ASP A 246 3.98 -14.45 20.10
CA ASP A 246 2.80 -15.29 20.27
C ASP A 246 1.70 -14.88 19.28
N GLY A 247 1.17 -15.87 18.55
CA GLY A 247 0.16 -15.65 17.51
C GLY A 247 0.72 -15.45 16.11
N HIS A 248 2.05 -15.48 15.92
CA HIS A 248 2.64 -15.49 14.60
C HIS A 248 2.10 -16.64 13.73
N TYR A 249 1.63 -16.32 12.53
CA TYR A 249 1.30 -17.30 11.51
C TYR A 249 1.79 -16.84 10.15
N TYR A 250 2.64 -17.63 9.49
CA TYR A 250 3.04 -17.41 8.11
C TYR A 250 2.87 -18.70 7.32
N ARG A 251 2.08 -18.63 6.25
CA ARG A 251 2.01 -19.69 5.26
C ARG A 251 2.03 -19.12 3.87
N ARG A 252 2.84 -19.70 3.01
CA ARG A 252 2.87 -19.38 1.59
C ARG A 252 1.95 -20.32 0.81
N CYS A 253 1.23 -19.75 -0.16
CA CYS A 253 0.61 -20.45 -1.27
C CYS A 253 1.47 -20.23 -2.56
#